data_AF-A0A9N9I1T0-F1
#
_entry.id   AF-A0A9N9I1T0-F1
#
_cell.length_a   1.000
_cell.length_b   1.000
_cell.length_c   1.000
_cell.angle_alpha   90.00
_cell.angle_beta   90.00
_cell.angle_gamma   90.00
#
_symmetry.space_group_name_H-M   'P 1'
#
loop_
_entity.id
_entity.type
_entity.pdbx_description
1 polymer ?
#
loop_
_entity_poly.entity_id
_entity_poly.type
_entity_poly.pdbx_seq_one_letter_code
_entity_poly.pdbx_strand_id
1 'polypeptide(L)' 'MTIDLLEIHIQLVNAWDQSAPSLVTVWCWIHNFKEGREDLNDNSQSGRPREA' A
#
# COMPACT_ATOMS: atom_id res chain seq x y z
N MET A 1 -8.02 -18.05 1.83
CA MET A 1 -8.21 -16.85 2.68
C MET A 1 -8.54 -15.69 1.77
N THR A 2 -9.80 -15.29 1.69
CA THR A 2 -10.22 -14.12 0.89
C THR A 2 -9.89 -12.87 1.69
N ILE A 3 -8.85 -12.16 1.28
CA ILE A 3 -8.55 -10.83 1.83
C ILE A 3 -9.65 -9.88 1.34
N ASP A 4 -10.48 -9.39 2.27
CA ASP A 4 -11.51 -8.39 1.98
C ASP A 4 -10.90 -6.99 2.12
N LEU A 5 -10.78 -6.32 0.97
CA LEU A 5 -10.24 -4.96 0.87
C LEU A 5 -11.01 -3.97 1.76
N LEU A 6 -12.34 -4.08 1.78
CA LEU A 6 -13.18 -3.10 2.45
C LEU A 6 -13.01 -3.22 3.96
N GLU A 7 -12.97 -4.44 4.47
CA GLU A 7 -12.76 -4.71 5.89
C GLU A 7 -11.42 -4.16 6.38
N ILE A 8 -10.33 -4.41 5.64
CA ILE A 8 -9.01 -3.87 5.99
C ILE A 8 -9.02 -2.35 5.98
N HIS A 9 -9.62 -1.73 4.96
CA HIS A 9 -9.66 -0.27 4.89
C HIS A 9 -10.46 0.34 6.06
N ILE A 10 -11.60 -0.25 6.42
CA ILE A 10 -12.39 0.18 7.58
C ILE A 10 -11.57 0.08 8.87
N GLN A 11 -10.84 -1.01 9.08
CA GLN A 11 -9.98 -1.17 10.25
C GLN A 11 -8.88 -0.11 10.31
N LEU A 12 -8.25 0.21 9.17
CA LEU A 12 -7.23 1.26 9.09
C LEU A 12 -7.79 2.66 9.35
N VAL A 13 -8.96 2.97 8.81
CA VAL A 13 -9.68 4.23 9.07
C VAL A 13 -10.08 4.34 10.54
N ASN A 14 -10.57 3.26 11.16
CA ASN A 14 -10.92 3.27 12.58
C ASN A 14 -9.70 3.47 13.49
N ALA A 15 -8.52 3.00 13.07
CA ALA A 15 -7.28 3.13 13.86
C ALA A 15 -6.57 4.47 13.69
N TRP A 16 -6.57 5.04 12.47
CA TRP A 16 -5.76 6.20 12.12
C TRP A 16 -6.54 7.39 11.56
N ASP A 17 -7.87 7.26 11.44
CA ASP A 17 -8.78 8.28 10.94
C ASP A 17 -8.26 8.91 9.63
N GLN A 18 -8.01 10.22 9.62
CA GLN A 18 -7.52 10.95 8.44
C GLN A 18 -6.10 10.59 8.01
N SER A 19 -5.32 9.93 8.88
CA SER A 19 -3.97 9.46 8.54
C SER A 19 -3.98 8.07 7.91
N ALA A 20 -5.15 7.44 7.77
CA ALA A 20 -5.27 6.14 7.13
C ALA A 20 -4.93 6.21 5.63
N PRO A 21 -4.29 5.19 5.07
CA PRO A 21 -4.04 5.12 3.64
C PRO A 21 -5.36 5.00 2.85
N SER A 22 -5.36 5.52 1.63
CA SER A 22 -6.53 5.44 0.74
C SER A 22 -6.88 3.98 0.41
N LEU A 23 -8.15 3.73 0.09
CA LEU A 23 -8.62 2.41 -0.37
C LEU A 23 -7.78 1.86 -1.54
N VAL A 24 -7.37 2.73 -2.47
CA VAL A 24 -6.53 2.37 -3.62
C VAL A 24 -5.14 1.91 -3.17
N THR A 25 -4.54 2.60 -2.20
CA THR A 25 -3.25 2.21 -1.62
C THR A 25 -3.33 0.83 -0.96
N VAL A 26 -4.38 0.58 -0.17
CA VAL A 26 -4.62 -0.73 0.47
C VAL A 26 -4.81 -1.82 -0.58
N TRP A 27 -5.56 -1.56 -1.65
CA TRP A 27 -5.72 -2.51 -2.75
C TRP A 27 -4.38 -2.84 -3.43
N CYS A 28 -3.54 -1.84 -3.71
CA CYS A 28 -2.20 -2.06 -4.27
C CYS A 28 -1.33 -2.94 -3.37
N TRP A 29 -1.34 -2.71 -2.06
CA TRP A 29 -0.60 -3.55 -1.10
C TRP A 29 -1.11 -5.00 -1.08
N ILE A 30 -2.43 -5.20 -1.05
CA ILE A 30 -3.03 -6.54 -1.11
C ILE A 30 -2.68 -7.24 -2.43
N HIS A 31 -2.69 -6.51 -3.54
CA HIS A 31 -2.31 -7.04 -4.85
C HIS A 31 -0.85 -7.49 -4.85
N ASN A 32 0.08 -6.63 -4.41
CA ASN A 32 1.50 -6.96 -4.32
C ASN A 32 1.75 -8.16 -3.40
N PHE A 33 1.07 -8.22 -2.25
CA PHE A 33 1.17 -9.36 -1.34
C PHE A 33 0.71 -10.67 -2.00
N LYS A 34 -0.39 -10.64 -2.77
CA LYS A 34 -0.86 -11.82 -3.54
C LYS A 34 0.12 -12.24 -4.64
N GLU A 35 0.94 -11.33 -5.15
CA GLU A 35 2.03 -11.61 -6.10
C GLU A 35 3.31 -12.08 -5.41
N GLY A 36 3.32 -12.24 -4.08
CA GLY A 36 4.48 -12.65 -3.29
C GLY A 36 5.48 -11.53 -3.00
N ARG A 37 5.08 -10.26 -3.22
CA ARG A 37 5.87 -9.09 -2.80
C ARG A 37 5.48 -8.68 -1.39
N GLU A 38 6.35 -8.97 -0.45
CA GLU A 38 6.15 -8.73 0.99
C GLU A 38 7.07 -7.62 1.52
N ASP A 39 7.71 -6.86 0.62
CA ASP A 39 8.60 -5.77 0.97
C ASP A 39 7.87 -4.68 1.75
N LEU A 40 8.43 -4.32 2.91
CA LEU A 40 7.91 -3.24 3.75
C LEU A 40 8.39 -1.85 3.33
N ASN A 41 9.41 -1.80 2.47
CA ASN A 41 10.04 -0.56 2.03
C ASN A 41 9.68 -0.30 0.55
N ASP A 42 9.61 0.98 0.19
CA ASP A 42 9.45 1.36 -1.20
C ASP A 42 10.64 0.89 -2.05
N ASN A 43 10.36 0.59 -3.32
CA ASN A 43 11.40 0.37 -4.31
C ASN A 43 12.27 1.61 -4.49
N SER A 44 13.53 1.40 -4.85
CA SER A 44 14.44 2.49 -5.21
C SER A 44 13.79 3.42 -6.24
N GLN A 45 13.67 4.69 -5.88
CA GLN A 45 13.24 5.72 -6.82
C GLN A 45 14.31 5.89 -7.91
N SER A 46 13.92 6.09 -9.15
CA SER A 46 14.83 6.18 -10.32
C SER A 46 15.78 7.40 -10.29
N GLY A 47 15.72 8.22 -9.24
CA GLY A 47 16.48 9.46 -9.13
C GLY A 47 16.01 10.50 -10.14
N ARG A 48 16.25 11.78 -9.84
CA ARG A 48 16.17 12.82 -10.87
C ARG A 48 17.41 12.67 -11.76
N PRO A 49 17.30 12.65 -13.10
CA PRO A 49 18.47 12.74 -13.96
C PRO A 49 19.28 13.97 -13.56
N ARG A 50 20.55 13.78 -13.20
CA ARG A 50 21.46 14.92 -13.04
C ARG A 50 21.69 15.44 -14.45
N GLU A 51 21.38 16.72 -14.68
CA GLU A 51 21.76 17.39 -15.94
C GLU A 51 23.27 17.19 -16.17
N ALA A 52 23.62 16.77 -17.39
CA ALA A 52 24.98 16.41 -17.79
C ALA A 52 25.87 17.62 -18.05
#